data_AF-A0A7C3VRT5-F1
#
_entry.id   AF-A0A7C3VRT5-F1
#
_cell.length_a   1.000
_cell.length_b   1.000
_cell.length_c   1.000
_cell.angle_alpha   90.00
_cell.angle_beta   90.00
_cell.angle_gamma   90.00
#
_symmetry.space_group_name_H-M   'P 1'
#
loop_
_entity.id
_entity.type
_entity.pdbx_description
1 polymer ?
#
loop_
_entity_poly.entity_id
_entity_poly.type
_entity_poly.pdbx_seq_one_letter_code
_entity_poly.pdbx_strand_id
1 'polypeptide(L)'
;MTLNDSRKQSDSAERSKELLVSIAKLGAEHPARPSLHLVNCFKSFFDADGKLIKEHLDKPDGVRTRREIIARFLLLSAVLDQGPDIEGIRQLIVGVTNDLYEKGVRILHRPLDFFEELGISINEISTVHGAIRKSRASEWAKENFSNPKKYNLFMDNSKQLLNYAVFRWGSAPMRSFDS
;
A
#
# COMPACT_ATOMS: atom_id res chain seq x y z
N MET A 1 -4.83 25.74 34.94
CA MET A 1 -5.15 24.36 34.57
C MET A 1 -5.74 23.71 35.81
N THR A 2 -7.05 23.45 35.82
CA THR A 2 -7.75 23.01 37.04
C THR A 2 -7.60 21.50 37.22
N LEU A 3 -7.68 20.99 38.46
CA LEU A 3 -7.64 19.55 38.78
C LEU A 3 -8.63 18.70 37.93
N ASN A 4 -9.71 19.31 37.44
CA ASN A 4 -10.69 18.69 36.54
C ASN A 4 -10.18 18.50 35.10
N ASP A 5 -9.32 19.40 34.61
CA ASP A 5 -8.71 19.27 33.28
C ASP A 5 -7.68 18.14 33.28
N SER A 6 -6.88 18.02 34.35
CA SER A 6 -5.87 16.97 34.52
C SER A 6 -6.50 15.57 34.61
N ARG A 7 -7.66 15.44 35.26
CA ARG A 7 -8.42 14.17 35.36
C ARG A 7 -9.03 13.75 34.02
N LYS A 8 -9.64 14.67 33.28
CA LYS A 8 -10.18 14.39 31.94
C LYS A 8 -9.08 13.99 30.95
N GLN A 9 -7.89 14.60 31.05
CA GLN A 9 -6.75 14.30 30.20
C GLN A 9 -6.15 12.91 30.50
N SER A 10 -6.10 12.54 31.78
CA SER A 10 -5.74 11.19 32.27
C SER A 10 -6.67 10.11 31.72
N ASP A 11 -8.00 10.31 31.84
CA ASP A 11 -9.00 9.33 31.34
C ASP A 11 -8.95 9.18 29.81
N SER A 12 -8.68 10.28 29.08
CA SER A 12 -8.52 10.24 27.63
C SER A 12 -7.27 9.47 27.20
N ALA A 13 -6.18 9.56 27.97
CA ALA A 13 -4.93 8.87 27.67
C ALA A 13 -5.05 7.36 27.91
N GLU A 14 -5.67 6.96 29.03
CA GLU A 14 -5.84 5.53 29.34
C GLU A 14 -6.78 4.85 28.33
N ARG A 15 -7.88 5.52 27.95
CA ARG A 15 -8.79 5.03 26.92
C ARG A 15 -8.12 4.88 25.54
N SER A 16 -7.21 5.80 25.21
CA SER A 16 -6.43 5.72 23.95
C SER A 16 -5.47 4.53 23.97
N LYS A 17 -4.83 4.27 25.12
CA LYS A 17 -3.94 3.13 25.31
C LYS A 17 -4.69 1.80 25.24
N GLU A 18 -5.85 1.68 25.88
CA GLU A 18 -6.72 0.50 25.79
C GLU A 18 -7.16 0.21 24.35
N LEU A 19 -7.52 1.26 23.61
CA LEU A 19 -7.86 1.16 22.19
C LEU A 19 -6.67 0.66 21.36
N LEU A 20 -5.48 1.22 21.56
CA LEU A 20 -4.26 0.81 20.85
C LEU A 20 -3.90 -0.66 21.13
N VAL A 21 -4.00 -1.11 22.38
CA VAL A 21 -3.77 -2.52 22.74
C VAL A 21 -4.80 -3.43 22.08
N SER A 22 -6.07 -3.00 22.01
CA SER A 22 -7.14 -3.78 21.39
C SER A 22 -6.94 -3.91 19.88
N ILE A 23 -6.55 -2.82 19.21
CA ILE A 23 -6.19 -2.83 17.78
C ILE A 23 -4.99 -3.77 17.54
N ALA A 24 -3.97 -3.73 18.40
CA ALA A 24 -2.80 -4.60 18.26
C ALA A 24 -3.16 -6.09 18.43
N LYS A 25 -4.03 -6.43 19.39
CA LYS A 25 -4.52 -7.80 19.58
C LYS A 25 -5.31 -8.29 18.36
N LEU A 26 -6.25 -7.48 17.87
CA LEU A 26 -7.01 -7.78 16.66
C LEU A 26 -6.10 -7.97 15.44
N GLY A 27 -5.07 -7.13 15.28
CA GLY A 27 -4.08 -7.27 14.21
C GLY A 27 -3.24 -8.55 14.32
N ALA A 28 -2.98 -9.03 15.54
CA ALA A 28 -2.28 -10.29 15.78
C ALA A 28 -3.16 -11.52 15.47
N GLU A 29 -4.47 -11.43 15.75
CA GLU A 29 -5.47 -12.48 15.47
C GLU A 29 -5.86 -12.54 13.99
N HIS A 30 -5.87 -11.38 13.31
CA HIS A 30 -6.20 -11.23 11.90
C HIS A 30 -5.03 -10.63 11.12
N PRO A 31 -3.88 -11.32 11.02
CA PRO A 31 -2.73 -10.80 10.32
C PRO A 31 -3.06 -10.68 8.83
N ALA A 32 -3.25 -9.44 8.36
CA ALA A 32 -3.25 -9.16 6.96
C ALA A 32 -1.83 -9.35 6.43
N ARG A 33 -1.58 -10.47 5.76
CA ARG A 33 -0.30 -10.76 5.14
C ARG A 33 -0.39 -10.30 3.68
N PRO A 34 0.23 -9.17 3.29
CA PRO A 34 0.35 -8.87 1.88
C PRO A 34 1.05 -10.04 1.20
N SER A 35 0.53 -10.46 0.05
CA SER A 35 1.02 -11.62 -0.68
C SER A 35 2.37 -11.33 -1.33
N LEU A 36 3.42 -11.33 -0.52
CA LEU A 36 4.81 -11.05 -0.93
C LEU A 36 5.28 -11.95 -2.08
N HIS A 37 4.77 -13.19 -2.16
CA HIS A 37 5.09 -14.13 -3.23
C HIS A 37 4.58 -13.69 -4.61
N LEU A 38 3.60 -12.77 -4.67
CA LEU A 38 3.10 -12.20 -5.93
C LEU A 38 4.00 -11.08 -6.46
N VAL A 39 4.93 -10.57 -5.65
CA VAL A 39 5.88 -9.55 -6.08
C VAL A 39 7.06 -10.24 -6.76
N ASN A 40 7.20 -10.03 -8.06
CA ASN A 40 8.13 -10.76 -8.92
C ASN A 40 9.57 -10.67 -8.44
N CYS A 41 10.01 -9.51 -7.94
CA CYS A 41 11.37 -9.35 -7.44
C CYS A 41 11.65 -10.13 -6.15
N PHE A 42 10.63 -10.67 -5.48
CA PHE A 42 10.80 -11.49 -4.27
C PHE A 42 10.80 -12.98 -4.55
N LYS A 43 10.58 -13.44 -5.79
CA LYS A 43 10.49 -14.88 -6.10
C LYS A 43 11.67 -15.69 -5.55
N SER A 44 12.88 -15.16 -5.65
CA SER A 44 14.11 -15.81 -5.14
C SER A 44 14.26 -15.78 -3.60
N PHE A 45 13.33 -15.13 -2.89
CA PHE A 45 13.32 -15.01 -1.44
C PHE A 45 12.49 -16.12 -0.79
N PHE A 46 11.67 -16.81 -1.58
CA PHE A 46 10.83 -17.92 -1.17
C PHE A 46 11.42 -19.25 -1.64
N ASP A 47 11.17 -20.31 -0.88
CA ASP A 47 11.47 -21.68 -1.28
C ASP A 47 10.41 -22.24 -2.23
N ALA A 48 10.57 -23.49 -2.66
CA ALA A 48 9.64 -24.17 -3.55
C ALA A 48 8.22 -24.34 -2.94
N ASP A 49 8.11 -24.30 -1.61
CA ASP A 49 6.84 -24.38 -0.88
C ASP A 49 6.19 -22.99 -0.67
N GLY A 50 6.80 -21.93 -1.20
CA GLY A 50 6.33 -20.55 -1.04
C GLY A 50 6.57 -19.98 0.36
N LYS A 51 7.46 -20.56 1.15
CA LYS A 51 7.86 -20.03 2.47
C LYS A 51 9.08 -19.14 2.34
N LEU A 52 9.07 -18.04 3.09
CA LEU A 52 10.19 -17.10 3.11
C LEU A 52 11.43 -17.76 3.72
N ILE A 53 12.54 -17.74 2.99
CA ILE A 53 13.82 -18.32 3.43
C ILE A 53 14.47 -17.35 4.42
N LYS A 54 14.18 -17.53 5.72
CA LYS A 54 14.55 -16.58 6.78
C LYS A 54 16.05 -16.40 6.93
N GLU A 55 16.81 -17.46 6.70
CA GLU A 55 18.26 -17.53 6.83
C GLU A 55 18.96 -16.66 5.75
N HIS A 56 18.23 -16.33 4.68
CA HIS A 56 18.74 -15.54 3.58
C HIS A 56 18.35 -14.06 3.64
N LEU A 57 17.60 -13.64 4.66
CA LEU A 57 17.08 -12.27 4.72
C LEU A 57 18.19 -11.21 4.79
N ASP A 58 19.32 -11.53 5.41
CA ASP A 58 20.46 -10.62 5.52
C ASP A 58 21.43 -10.75 4.33
N LYS A 59 21.14 -11.61 3.34
CA LYS A 59 21.92 -11.68 2.11
C LYS A 59 21.73 -10.40 1.27
N PRO A 60 22.80 -9.91 0.61
CA PRO A 60 22.68 -8.82 -0.35
C PRO A 60 21.80 -9.19 -1.56
N ASP A 61 21.06 -8.21 -2.04
CA ASP A 61 20.41 -8.15 -3.34
C ASP A 61 20.59 -6.73 -3.90
N GLY A 62 21.57 -6.59 -4.81
CA GLY A 62 22.13 -5.29 -5.17
C GLY A 62 22.86 -4.63 -3.99
N VAL A 63 22.56 -3.36 -3.72
CA VAL A 63 23.16 -2.56 -2.64
C VAL A 63 22.40 -2.67 -1.31
N ARG A 64 21.35 -3.49 -1.25
CA ARG A 64 20.44 -3.63 -0.10
C ARG A 64 20.36 -5.09 0.33
N THR A 65 19.88 -5.37 1.53
CA THR A 65 19.57 -6.74 1.94
C THR A 65 18.15 -7.13 1.52
N ARG A 66 17.88 -8.44 1.38
CA ARG A 66 16.52 -8.93 1.11
C ARG A 66 15.52 -8.45 2.16
N ARG A 67 15.94 -8.41 3.43
CA ARG A 67 15.17 -7.86 4.55
C ARG A 67 14.78 -6.40 4.32
N GLU A 68 15.74 -5.55 3.92
CA GLU A 68 15.48 -4.14 3.63
C GLU A 68 14.48 -3.97 2.48
N ILE A 69 14.62 -4.75 1.42
CA ILE A 69 13.75 -4.65 0.24
C ILE A 69 12.31 -5.07 0.60
N ILE A 70 12.15 -6.18 1.34
CA ILE A 70 10.83 -6.60 1.85
C ILE A 70 10.26 -5.53 2.78
N ALA A 71 11.06 -5.00 3.70
CA ALA A 71 10.62 -3.97 4.65
C ALA A 71 10.13 -2.70 3.93
N ARG A 72 10.80 -2.28 2.86
CA ARG A 72 10.37 -1.14 2.02
C ARG A 72 9.01 -1.40 1.37
N PHE A 73 8.80 -2.61 0.83
CA PHE A 73 7.51 -2.96 0.25
C PHE A 73 6.41 -3.03 1.31
N LEU A 74 6.69 -3.58 2.48
CA LEU A 74 5.73 -3.62 3.59
C LEU A 74 5.40 -2.22 4.10
N LEU A 75 6.38 -1.33 4.20
CA LEU A 75 6.18 0.08 4.56
C LEU A 75 5.31 0.79 3.51
N LEU A 76 5.64 0.63 2.23
CA LEU A 76 4.85 1.19 1.12
C LEU A 76 3.41 0.67 1.17
N SER A 77 3.25 -0.65 1.37
CA SER A 77 1.93 -1.28 1.54
C SER A 77 1.16 -0.66 2.70
N ALA A 78 1.78 -0.55 3.88
CA ALA A 78 1.13 -0.02 5.07
C ALA A 78 0.70 1.46 4.93
N VAL A 79 1.47 2.28 4.21
CA VAL A 79 1.11 3.68 3.97
C VAL A 79 -0.07 3.79 3.00
N LEU A 80 -0.13 2.89 2.02
CA LEU A 80 -1.16 2.89 0.97
C LEU A 80 -2.44 2.13 1.35
N ASP A 81 -2.38 1.21 2.32
CA ASP A 81 -3.50 0.37 2.80
C ASP A 81 -4.60 1.17 3.55
N GLN A 82 -4.69 2.47 3.29
CA GLN A 82 -5.71 3.35 3.85
C GLN A 82 -6.93 3.49 2.94
N GLY A 83 -6.88 2.98 1.70
CA GLY A 83 -7.86 3.15 0.62
C GLY A 83 -9.29 2.63 0.90
N PRO A 84 -10.29 3.03 0.07
CA PRO A 84 -11.69 2.60 0.21
C PRO A 84 -11.96 1.13 -0.17
N ASP A 85 -10.96 0.44 -0.73
CA ASP A 85 -10.98 -0.98 -1.10
C ASP A 85 -9.57 -1.56 -0.89
N ILE A 86 -9.31 -2.06 0.32
CA ILE A 86 -8.01 -2.64 0.73
C ILE A 86 -7.51 -3.69 -0.27
N GLU A 87 -8.39 -4.55 -0.77
CA GLU A 87 -8.02 -5.60 -1.70
C GLU A 87 -7.59 -5.01 -3.06
N GLY A 88 -8.34 -4.03 -3.57
CA GLY A 88 -7.96 -3.30 -4.78
C GLY A 88 -6.64 -2.54 -4.63
N ILE A 89 -6.36 -1.98 -3.44
CA ILE A 89 -5.05 -1.36 -3.15
C ILE A 89 -3.91 -2.38 -3.18
N ARG A 90 -4.09 -3.55 -2.59
CA ARG A 90 -3.06 -4.60 -2.60
C ARG A 90 -2.75 -5.05 -4.02
N GLN A 91 -3.79 -5.23 -4.84
CA GLN A 91 -3.63 -5.55 -6.26
C GLN A 91 -2.89 -4.43 -7.01
N LEU A 92 -3.20 -3.15 -6.72
CA LEU A 92 -2.56 -2.00 -7.33
C LEU A 92 -1.05 -1.97 -7.02
N ILE A 93 -0.69 -2.12 -5.75
CA ILE A 93 0.72 -2.06 -5.31
C ILE A 93 1.52 -3.21 -5.91
N VAL A 94 0.99 -4.43 -5.90
CA VAL A 94 1.66 -5.60 -6.49
C VAL A 94 1.81 -5.43 -8.00
N GLY A 95 0.74 -5.05 -8.70
CA GLY A 95 0.75 -4.85 -10.15
C GLY A 95 1.75 -3.78 -10.57
N VAL A 96 1.66 -2.57 -9.98
CA VAL A 96 2.59 -1.47 -10.27
C VAL A 96 4.03 -1.86 -9.97
N THR A 97 4.29 -2.51 -8.84
CA THR A 97 5.66 -2.93 -8.50
C THR A 97 6.19 -3.93 -9.54
N ASN A 98 5.39 -4.89 -9.97
CA ASN A 98 5.79 -5.86 -10.97
C ASN A 98 6.06 -5.21 -12.33
N ASP A 99 5.16 -4.35 -12.79
CA ASP A 99 5.25 -3.70 -14.10
C ASP A 99 6.43 -2.72 -14.18
N LEU A 100 6.75 -2.04 -13.07
CA LEU A 100 7.94 -1.19 -12.97
C LEU A 100 9.22 -2.01 -13.03
N TYR A 101 9.28 -3.15 -12.35
CA TYR A 101 10.45 -4.02 -12.36
C TYR A 101 10.69 -4.67 -13.73
N GLU A 102 9.63 -5.03 -14.44
CA GLU A 102 9.71 -5.51 -15.83
C GLU A 102 10.32 -4.45 -16.75
N LYS A 103 10.01 -3.17 -16.49
CA LYS A 103 10.57 -2.01 -17.21
C LYS A 103 11.92 -1.55 -16.69
N GLY A 104 12.52 -2.26 -15.72
CA GLY A 104 13.82 -1.94 -15.14
C GLY A 104 13.83 -0.83 -14.08
N VAL A 105 12.67 -0.31 -13.68
CA VAL A 105 12.49 0.70 -12.64
C VAL A 105 12.43 0.00 -11.27
N ARG A 106 13.55 -0.04 -10.54
CA ARG A 106 13.70 -0.92 -9.36
C ARG A 106 13.44 -0.17 -8.05
N ILE A 107 12.23 0.35 -7.89
CA ILE A 107 11.87 1.29 -6.81
C ILE A 107 12.16 0.82 -5.37
N LEU A 108 12.18 -0.50 -5.10
CA LEU A 108 12.51 -1.01 -3.76
C LEU A 108 14.03 -1.13 -3.55
N HIS A 109 14.82 -1.27 -4.62
CA HIS A 109 16.29 -1.27 -4.55
C HIS A 109 16.84 0.16 -4.59
N ARG A 110 16.34 0.94 -5.55
CA ARG A 110 16.70 2.33 -5.85
C ARG A 110 15.44 3.19 -5.86
N PRO A 111 15.05 3.79 -4.71
CA PRO A 111 13.84 4.58 -4.63
C PRO A 111 13.81 5.80 -5.56
N LEU A 112 14.98 6.33 -5.93
CA LEU A 112 15.10 7.46 -6.84
C LEU A 112 14.63 7.12 -8.27
N ASP A 113 14.76 5.87 -8.72
CA ASP A 113 14.27 5.40 -10.02
C ASP A 113 12.79 5.79 -10.24
N PHE A 114 11.99 5.82 -9.17
CA PHE A 114 10.58 6.21 -9.26
C PHE A 114 10.42 7.63 -9.82
N PHE A 115 11.23 8.57 -9.32
CA PHE A 115 11.18 9.99 -9.67
C PHE A 115 11.93 10.28 -10.96
N GLU A 116 13.03 9.58 -11.21
CA GLU A 116 13.79 9.68 -12.46
C GLU A 116 12.94 9.19 -13.65
N GLU A 117 12.14 8.15 -13.44
CA GLU A 117 11.26 7.55 -14.45
C GLU A 117 9.78 7.90 -14.23
N LEU A 118 9.50 9.12 -13.78
CA LEU A 118 8.14 9.54 -13.37
C LEU A 118 7.08 9.29 -14.46
N GLY A 119 7.43 9.51 -15.74
CA GLY A 119 6.51 9.28 -16.85
C GLY A 119 6.09 7.82 -16.98
N ILE A 120 7.03 6.88 -16.82
CA ILE A 120 6.75 5.44 -16.81
C ILE A 120 5.91 5.11 -15.56
N SER A 121 6.36 5.57 -14.39
CA SER A 121 5.67 5.36 -13.11
C SER A 121 4.19 5.76 -13.13
N ILE A 122 3.87 6.96 -13.62
CA ILE A 122 2.49 7.46 -13.71
C ILE A 122 1.64 6.62 -14.66
N ASN A 123 2.20 6.22 -15.80
CA ASN A 123 1.51 5.42 -16.80
C ASN A 123 1.17 4.03 -16.26
N GLU A 124 2.09 3.39 -15.56
CA GLU A 124 1.85 2.08 -14.94
C GLU A 124 0.78 2.15 -13.85
N ILE A 125 0.87 3.15 -12.95
CA ILE A 125 -0.14 3.37 -11.90
C ILE A 125 -1.53 3.52 -12.52
N SER A 126 -1.64 4.31 -13.59
CA SER A 126 -2.92 4.56 -14.27
C SER A 126 -3.44 3.32 -15.01
N THR A 127 -2.55 2.55 -15.64
CA THR A 127 -2.88 1.33 -16.37
C THR A 127 -3.39 0.24 -15.43
N VAL A 128 -2.64 -0.03 -14.36
CA VAL A 128 -3.01 -1.04 -13.34
C VAL A 128 -4.29 -0.62 -12.61
N HIS A 129 -4.44 0.66 -12.25
CA HIS A 129 -5.70 1.18 -11.68
C HIS A 129 -6.90 0.93 -12.60
N GLY A 130 -6.75 1.23 -13.90
CA GLY A 130 -7.81 1.00 -14.89
C GLY A 130 -8.18 -0.49 -15.01
N ALA A 131 -7.19 -1.38 -14.97
CA ALA A 131 -7.41 -2.83 -14.99
C ALA A 131 -8.18 -3.31 -13.75
N ILE A 132 -7.78 -2.85 -12.56
CA ILE A 132 -8.45 -3.21 -11.30
C ILE A 132 -9.86 -2.63 -11.23
N ARG A 133 -10.06 -1.40 -11.71
CA ARG A 133 -11.40 -0.82 -11.81
C ARG A 133 -12.32 -1.66 -12.68
N LYS A 134 -11.84 -2.21 -13.79
CA LYS A 134 -12.64 -3.10 -14.65
C LYS A 134 -13.01 -4.41 -13.96
N SER A 135 -12.11 -4.99 -13.15
CA SER A 135 -12.36 -6.27 -12.48
C SER A 135 -13.16 -6.13 -11.18
N ARG A 136 -12.88 -5.11 -10.35
CA ARG A 136 -13.40 -5.00 -8.97
C ARG A 136 -14.58 -4.06 -8.78
N ALA A 137 -14.80 -3.08 -9.67
CA ALA A 137 -15.80 -2.02 -9.42
C ALA A 137 -17.22 -2.56 -9.17
N SER A 138 -17.59 -3.66 -9.83
CA SER A 138 -18.89 -4.30 -9.65
C SER A 138 -19.04 -5.01 -8.30
N GLU A 139 -17.98 -5.66 -7.82
CA GLU A 139 -17.95 -6.34 -6.52
C GLU A 139 -17.99 -5.31 -5.38
N TRP A 140 -17.08 -4.33 -5.42
CA TRP A 140 -17.03 -3.25 -4.45
C TRP A 140 -18.37 -2.51 -4.35
N ALA A 141 -19.02 -2.23 -5.48
CA ALA A 141 -20.30 -1.52 -5.50
C ALA A 141 -21.41 -2.32 -4.81
N LYS A 142 -21.42 -3.66 -4.93
CA LYS A 142 -22.37 -4.52 -4.22
C LYS A 142 -22.13 -4.51 -2.72
N GLU A 143 -20.86 -4.65 -2.31
CA GLU A 143 -20.46 -4.66 -0.89
C GLU A 143 -20.73 -3.33 -0.19
N ASN A 144 -20.62 -2.22 -0.92
CA ASN A 144 -20.75 -0.86 -0.38
C ASN A 144 -22.09 -0.19 -0.72
N PHE A 145 -23.07 -0.94 -1.26
CA PHE A 145 -24.37 -0.41 -1.71
C PHE A 145 -24.24 0.86 -2.58
N SER A 146 -23.26 0.85 -3.48
CA SER A 146 -22.85 2.00 -4.30
C SER A 146 -22.97 1.71 -5.80
N ASN A 147 -22.47 2.61 -6.64
CA ASN A 147 -22.43 2.44 -8.09
C ASN A 147 -21.00 2.13 -8.55
N PRO A 148 -20.77 1.13 -9.44
CA PRO A 148 -19.43 0.82 -9.96
C PRO A 148 -18.69 2.02 -10.56
N LYS A 149 -19.42 2.99 -11.13
CA LYS A 149 -18.84 4.22 -11.68
C LYS A 149 -18.14 5.07 -10.61
N LYS A 150 -18.54 4.97 -9.35
CA LYS A 150 -17.93 5.68 -8.22
C LYS A 150 -16.69 4.98 -7.67
N TYR A 151 -16.36 3.77 -8.16
CA TYR A 151 -15.17 3.07 -7.74
C TYR A 151 -13.92 3.85 -8.14
N ASN A 152 -13.15 4.26 -7.13
CA ASN A 152 -11.85 4.86 -7.31
C ASN A 152 -10.94 4.42 -6.17
N LEU A 153 -9.79 3.85 -6.52
CA LEU A 153 -8.76 3.57 -5.54
C LEU A 153 -8.06 4.86 -5.10
N PHE A 154 -7.94 5.86 -5.96
CA PHE A 154 -7.42 7.17 -5.57
C PHE A 154 -8.37 7.84 -4.57
N MET A 155 -7.85 8.15 -3.39
CA MET A 155 -8.54 8.96 -2.41
C MET A 155 -8.62 10.42 -2.87
N ASP A 156 -9.54 10.73 -3.78
CA ASP A 156 -9.72 12.11 -4.25
C ASP A 156 -10.16 13.08 -3.13
N ASN A 157 -10.63 12.55 -2.00
CA ASN A 157 -10.98 13.32 -0.79
C ASN A 157 -9.88 13.34 0.29
N SER A 158 -8.65 12.88 0.03
CA SER A 158 -7.59 12.94 1.02
C SER A 158 -7.23 14.41 1.32
N LYS A 159 -7.58 14.90 2.50
CA LYS A 159 -7.33 16.31 2.91
C LYS A 159 -5.85 16.62 3.21
N GLN A 160 -4.99 15.60 3.20
CA GLN A 160 -3.55 15.75 3.46
C GLN A 160 -2.76 15.52 2.18
N LEU A 161 -2.04 16.56 1.74
CA LEU A 161 -1.22 16.54 0.51
C LEU A 161 -0.16 15.42 0.53
N LEU A 162 0.37 15.07 1.71
CA LEU A 162 1.32 13.96 1.84
C LEU A 162 0.65 12.62 1.57
N ASN A 163 -0.54 12.38 2.11
CA ASN A 163 -1.29 11.15 1.81
C ASN A 163 -1.66 11.11 0.34
N TYR A 164 -2.05 12.25 -0.24
CA TYR A 164 -2.34 12.37 -1.66
C TYR A 164 -1.11 12.04 -2.54
N ALA A 165 0.03 12.66 -2.24
CA ALA A 165 1.27 12.51 -3.01
C ALA A 165 1.90 11.14 -2.80
N VAL A 166 1.84 10.57 -1.61
CA VAL A 166 2.31 9.19 -1.39
C VAL A 166 1.35 8.19 -2.02
N PHE A 167 0.03 8.41 -1.93
CA PHE A 167 -0.98 7.53 -2.50
C PHE A 167 -0.97 7.48 -4.02
N ARG A 168 -0.79 8.63 -4.65
CA ARG A 168 -0.65 8.73 -6.09
C ARG A 168 0.78 8.54 -6.56
N TRP A 169 1.72 8.33 -5.64
CA TRP A 169 3.16 8.49 -5.88
C TRP A 169 3.48 9.78 -6.69
N GLY A 170 2.83 10.90 -6.38
CA GLY A 170 3.00 12.17 -7.07
C GLY A 170 2.31 12.27 -8.43
N SER A 171 1.61 11.23 -8.90
CA SER A 171 0.78 11.31 -10.11
C SER A 171 -0.38 12.29 -9.90
N ALA A 172 -0.67 13.11 -10.91
CA ALA A 172 -1.86 13.96 -10.90
C ALA A 172 -3.11 13.13 -11.23
N PRO A 173 -4.33 13.55 -10.83
CA PRO A 173 -5.55 12.92 -11.33
C PRO A 173 -5.57 13.08 -12.85
N MET A 174 -5.59 11.98 -13.59
CA MET A 174 -6.11 12.05 -14.95
C MET A 174 -7.60 12.39 -14.83
N ARG A 175 -7.97 13.63 -15.18
CA ARG A 175 -9.36 13.93 -15.50
C ARG A 175 -9.72 13.01 -16.66
N SER A 176 -10.76 12.20 -16.50
CA SER A 176 -11.40 11.60 -17.65
C SER A 176 -11.84 12.75 -18.55
N PHE A 177 -11.12 12.94 -19.66
CA PHE A 177 -11.69 13.66 -20.78
C PHE A 177 -12.72 12.72 -21.36
N ASP A 178 -13.96 12.88 -20.88
CA ASP A 178 -15.11 12.40 -21.61
C ASP A 178 -15.13 13.18 -22.94
N SER A 179 -14.81 12.48 -24.02
CA SER A 179 -15.12 12.86 -25.41
C SER A 179 -16.19 11.92 -25.92
#